data_AF-D9W830-F1
#
_entry.id   AF-D9W830-F1
#
_cell.length_a   1.000
_cell.length_b   1.000
_cell.length_c   1.000
_cell.angle_alpha   90.00
_cell.angle_beta   90.00
_cell.angle_gamma   90.00
#
_symmetry.space_group_name_H-M   'P 1'
#
loop_
_entity.id
_entity.type
_entity.pdbx_description
1 polymer ?
#
loop_
_entity_poly.entity_id
_entity_poly.type
_entity_poly.pdbx_seq_one_letter_code
_entity_poly.pdbx_strand_id
1 'polypeptide(L)'
;AAPAPWERHQPVRAVALALEAAAIPPSAVGADGHRLAPGYRCGEAERPGVVRVEWLGPPGSGAAYAAGEELGRCARVLRELGWEALEYRGRGRHRYLEVEPLP
;
A
#
# COMPACT_ATOMS: atom_id res chain seq x y z
N ALA A 1 -1.17 16.29 -9.57
CA ALA A 1 -1.21 15.33 -10.69
C ALA A 1 -2.51 14.54 -10.63
N ALA A 2 -2.88 13.79 -11.67
CA ALA A 2 -4.03 12.87 -11.64
C ALA A 2 -3.62 11.54 -12.31
N PRO A 3 -4.12 10.38 -11.84
CA PRO A 3 -3.79 9.10 -12.44
C PRO A 3 -4.25 9.02 -13.90
N ALA A 4 -3.35 8.58 -14.76
CA ALA A 4 -3.58 8.36 -16.19
C ALA A 4 -4.64 7.27 -16.41
N PRO A 5 -5.27 7.22 -17.60
CA PRO A 5 -6.31 6.23 -17.88
C PRO A 5 -5.87 4.79 -17.60
N TRP A 6 -4.67 4.37 -18.01
CA TRP A 6 -4.21 3.00 -17.77
C TRP A 6 -4.05 2.68 -16.27
N GLU A 7 -3.67 3.68 -15.46
CA GLU A 7 -3.52 3.53 -14.01
C GLU A 7 -4.87 3.29 -13.35
N ARG A 8 -5.90 4.01 -13.80
CA ARG A 8 -7.28 3.81 -13.34
C ARG A 8 -7.82 2.43 -13.69
N HIS A 9 -7.39 1.84 -14.81
CA HIS A 9 -7.80 0.48 -15.22
C HIS A 9 -7.01 -0.64 -14.53
N GLN A 10 -5.80 -0.36 -14.02
CA GLN A 10 -4.95 -1.33 -13.32
C GLN A 10 -4.42 -0.74 -12.00
N PRO A 11 -5.31 -0.39 -11.05
CA PRO A 11 -4.95 0.47 -9.92
C PRO A 11 -3.98 -0.21 -8.96
N VAL A 12 -4.10 -1.52 -8.71
CA VAL A 12 -3.15 -2.26 -7.85
C VAL A 12 -1.74 -2.16 -8.39
N ARG A 13 -1.56 -2.33 -9.71
CA ARG A 13 -0.27 -2.23 -10.38
C ARG A 13 0.25 -0.79 -10.35
N ALA A 14 -0.60 0.19 -10.64
CA ALA A 14 -0.21 1.60 -10.65
C ALA A 14 0.26 2.08 -9.27
N VAL A 15 -0.46 1.73 -8.21
CA VAL A 15 -0.10 2.06 -6.83
C VAL A 15 1.23 1.41 -6.43
N ALA A 16 1.45 0.14 -6.78
CA ALA A 16 2.73 -0.52 -6.52
C ALA A 16 3.89 0.19 -7.23
N LEU A 17 3.75 0.49 -8.53
CA LEU A 17 4.76 1.21 -9.31
C LEU A 17 5.07 2.60 -8.74
N ALA A 18 4.06 3.33 -8.27
CA ALA A 18 4.23 4.63 -7.65
C ALA A 18 5.07 4.55 -6.35
N LEU A 19 4.83 3.53 -5.52
CA LEU A 19 5.58 3.32 -4.28
C LEU A 19 7.03 2.89 -4.56
N GLU A 20 7.25 2.00 -5.54
CA GLU A 20 8.59 1.58 -5.98
C GLU A 20 9.40 2.75 -6.54
N ALA A 21 8.78 3.59 -7.39
CA ALA A 21 9.41 4.79 -7.93
C ALA A 21 9.79 5.80 -6.84
N ALA A 22 9.10 5.78 -5.70
CA ALA A 22 9.42 6.58 -4.52
C ALA A 22 10.41 5.88 -3.56
N ALA A 23 11.01 4.77 -3.97
CA ALA A 23 11.95 3.96 -3.18
C ALA A 23 11.36 3.41 -1.85
N ILE A 24 10.04 3.23 -1.78
CA ILE A 24 9.40 2.50 -0.70
C ILE A 24 9.39 1.02 -1.13
N PRO A 25 10.01 0.08 -0.40
CA PRO A 25 10.13 -1.30 -0.87
C PRO A 25 8.85 -2.12 -0.62
N PRO A 26 8.50 -3.07 -1.51
CA PRO A 26 7.48 -4.06 -1.21
C PRO A 26 7.97 -5.00 -0.10
N SER A 27 7.03 -5.57 0.66
CA SER A 27 7.37 -6.60 1.64
C SER A 27 7.87 -7.84 0.90
N ALA A 28 9.16 -8.15 1.08
CA ALA A 28 9.81 -9.27 0.41
C ALA A 28 9.21 -10.61 0.87
N VAL A 29 9.01 -11.52 -0.06
CA VAL A 29 8.47 -12.87 0.17
C VAL A 29 9.45 -13.90 -0.38
N GLY A 30 9.74 -14.93 0.41
CA GLY A 30 10.59 -16.05 0.05
C GLY A 30 9.88 -17.06 -0.86
N ALA A 31 10.63 -18.05 -1.36
CA ALA A 31 10.07 -19.11 -2.21
C ALA A 31 9.02 -19.98 -1.50
N ASP A 32 9.05 -19.99 -0.17
CA ASP A 32 8.10 -20.66 0.72
C ASP A 32 6.83 -19.85 1.00
N GLY A 33 6.73 -18.62 0.47
CA GLY A 33 5.62 -17.71 0.71
C GLY A 33 5.72 -16.94 2.03
N HIS A 34 6.78 -17.14 2.82
CA HIS A 34 6.99 -16.39 4.06
C HIS A 34 7.63 -15.03 3.80
N ARG A 35 7.25 -14.03 4.60
CA ARG A 35 7.83 -12.68 4.49
C ARG A 35 9.24 -12.66 5.04
N LEU A 36 10.17 -12.10 4.26
CA LEU A 36 11.58 -11.98 4.61
C LEU A 36 11.96 -10.57 5.06
N ALA A 37 11.20 -9.55 4.62
CA ALA A 37 11.41 -8.17 5.00
C ALA A 37 10.09 -7.41 5.15
N PRO A 38 10.03 -6.40 6.04
CA PRO A 38 8.91 -5.48 6.10
C PRO A 38 8.82 -4.62 4.83
N GLY A 39 7.61 -4.26 4.44
CA GLY A 39 7.37 -3.39 3.29
C GLY A 39 5.89 -3.27 2.96
N TYR A 40 5.56 -2.55 1.90
CA TYR A 40 4.17 -2.43 1.48
C TYR A 40 3.68 -3.73 0.81
N ARG A 41 2.37 -3.96 0.87
CA ARG A 41 1.68 -4.95 0.04
C ARG A 41 0.42 -4.31 -0.51
N CYS A 42 0.28 -4.31 -1.83
CA CYS A 42 -0.92 -3.86 -2.53
C CYS A 42 -1.84 -5.06 -2.82
N GLY A 43 -3.14 -4.82 -2.75
CA GLY A 43 -4.16 -5.77 -3.19
C GLY A 43 -5.47 -5.05 -3.45
N GLU A 44 -6.46 -5.78 -3.96
CA GLU A 44 -7.82 -5.24 -4.09
C GLU A 44 -8.46 -5.06 -2.70
N ALA A 45 -9.16 -3.95 -2.51
CA ALA A 45 -10.09 -3.80 -1.40
C ALA A 45 -11.46 -4.41 -1.75
N GLU A 46 -12.42 -4.36 -0.82
CA GLU A 46 -13.78 -4.86 -1.08
C GLU A 46 -14.52 -4.05 -2.15
N ARG A 47 -14.22 -2.75 -2.26
CA ARG A 47 -14.79 -1.86 -3.25
C ARG A 47 -14.01 -1.97 -4.59
N PRO A 48 -14.68 -2.21 -5.73
CA PRO A 48 -14.02 -2.25 -7.03
C PRO A 48 -13.25 -0.96 -7.33
N GLY A 49 -12.03 -1.09 -7.85
CA GLY A 49 -11.17 0.05 -8.19
C GLY A 49 -10.42 0.66 -7.00
N VAL A 50 -10.70 0.22 -5.78
CA VAL A 50 -10.01 0.65 -4.56
C VAL A 50 -8.88 -0.33 -4.24
N VAL A 51 -7.69 0.21 -3.99
CA VAL A 51 -6.49 -0.57 -3.63
C VAL A 51 -6.32 -0.54 -2.13
N ARG A 52 -6.19 -1.71 -1.53
CA ARG A 52 -5.75 -1.85 -0.15
C ARG A 52 -4.22 -1.89 -0.10
N VAL A 53 -3.63 -0.98 0.67
CA VAL A 53 -2.18 -0.98 0.94
C VAL A 53 -1.94 -1.30 2.41
N GLU A 54 -1.14 -2.33 2.66
CA GLU A 54 -0.80 -2.80 3.99
C GLU A 54 0.70 -2.71 4.21
N TRP A 55 1.14 -2.58 5.46
CA TRP A 55 2.56 -2.67 5.83
C TRP A 55 2.79 -3.97 6.59
N LEU A 56 3.45 -4.92 5.94
CA LEU A 56 3.56 -6.30 6.42
C LEU A 56 5.03 -6.70 6.48
N GLY A 57 5.37 -7.66 7.35
CA GLY A 57 6.72 -8.18 7.48
C GLY A 57 6.75 -9.55 8.16
N PRO A 58 7.94 -10.15 8.35
CA PRO A 58 8.09 -11.40 9.06
C PRO A 58 7.56 -11.30 10.51
N PRO A 59 7.14 -12.42 11.12
CA PRO A 59 6.87 -12.47 12.56
C PRO A 59 8.05 -11.90 13.37
N GLY A 60 7.75 -11.06 14.37
CA GLY A 60 8.78 -10.44 15.21
C GLY A 60 9.55 -9.27 14.59
N SER A 61 9.34 -8.95 13.31
CA SER A 61 10.05 -7.83 12.61
C SER A 61 9.69 -6.43 13.11
N GLY A 62 8.66 -6.29 13.96
CA GLY A 62 8.15 -5.00 14.39
C GLY A 62 7.29 -4.27 13.35
N ALA A 63 7.00 -4.89 12.18
CA ALA A 63 6.23 -4.26 11.10
C ALA A 63 4.88 -3.67 11.55
N ALA A 64 4.16 -4.35 12.45
CA ALA A 64 2.89 -3.85 12.97
C ALA A 64 3.03 -2.54 13.78
N TYR A 65 4.16 -2.34 14.46
CA TYR A 65 4.45 -1.10 15.21
C TYR A 65 4.84 0.03 14.26
N ALA A 66 5.65 -0.27 13.24
CA ALA A 66 6.08 0.70 12.21
C ALA A 66 4.95 1.09 11.24
N ALA A 67 3.90 0.26 11.10
CA ALA A 67 2.86 0.41 10.10
C ALA A 67 2.23 1.81 10.05
N GLY A 68 2.03 2.48 11.19
CA GLY A 68 1.46 3.83 11.20
C GLY A 68 2.35 4.87 10.49
N GLU A 69 3.66 4.83 10.75
CA GLU A 69 4.62 5.74 10.11
C GLU A 69 4.77 5.43 8.63
N GLU A 70 4.97 4.15 8.30
CA GLU A 70 5.25 3.71 6.94
C GLU A 70 4.04 3.85 6.00
N LEU A 71 2.83 3.57 6.49
CA LEU A 71 1.60 3.86 5.74
C LEU A 71 1.40 5.38 5.57
N GLY A 72 1.80 6.19 6.55
CA GLY A 72 1.82 7.65 6.41
C GLY A 72 2.73 8.12 5.27
N ARG A 73 3.93 7.51 5.14
CA ARG A 73 4.86 7.78 4.03
C ARG A 73 4.26 7.37 2.68
N CYS A 74 3.64 6.19 2.60
CA CYS A 74 2.95 5.71 1.40
C CYS A 74 1.82 6.67 0.99
N ALA A 75 0.95 7.05 1.94
CA ALA A 75 -0.17 7.94 1.67
C ALA A 75 0.28 9.30 1.13
N ARG A 76 1.37 9.86 1.66
CA ARG A 76 1.92 11.14 1.17
C ARG A 76 2.34 11.05 -0.30
N VAL A 77 3.13 10.04 -0.66
CA VAL A 77 3.58 9.81 -2.05
C VAL A 77 2.39 9.67 -2.99
N LEU A 78 1.40 8.86 -2.61
CA LEU A 78 0.24 8.59 -3.45
C LEU A 78 -0.63 9.85 -3.65
N ARG A 79 -0.81 10.67 -2.60
CA ARG A 79 -1.54 11.94 -2.69
C ARG A 79 -0.87 12.95 -3.61
N GLU A 80 0.46 13.04 -3.59
CA GLU A 80 1.22 13.92 -4.51
C GLU A 80 0.98 13.53 -5.98
N LEU A 81 0.68 12.26 -6.25
CA LEU A 81 0.40 11.71 -7.57
C LEU A 81 -1.10 11.74 -7.97
N GLY A 82 -1.97 12.27 -7.11
CA GLY A 82 -3.40 12.43 -7.42
C GLY A 82 -4.29 11.26 -6.99
N TRP A 83 -3.79 10.39 -6.12
CA TRP A 83 -4.60 9.36 -5.46
C TRP A 83 -5.15 9.88 -4.13
N GLU A 84 -6.40 9.59 -3.85
CA GLU A 84 -6.89 9.64 -2.47
C GLU A 84 -6.33 8.42 -1.73
N ALA A 85 -5.89 8.62 -0.48
CA ALA A 85 -5.34 7.56 0.36
C ALA A 85 -5.83 7.77 1.80
N LEU A 86 -6.74 6.93 2.27
CA LEU A 86 -7.37 7.04 3.59
C LEU A 86 -6.91 5.90 4.50
N GLU A 87 -6.48 6.22 5.71
CA GLU A 87 -6.07 5.21 6.69
C GLU A 87 -7.28 4.66 7.45
N TYR A 88 -7.34 3.33 7.52
CA TYR A 88 -8.34 2.60 8.29
C TYR A 88 -7.67 1.66 9.30
N ARG A 89 -8.48 1.23 10.27
CA ARG A 89 -8.11 0.20 11.26
C ARG A 89 -9.06 -0.97 11.14
N GLY A 90 -8.53 -2.11 10.73
CA GLY A 90 -9.26 -3.37 10.66
C GLY A 90 -9.28 -4.11 11.99
N ARG A 91 -9.75 -5.36 11.94
CA ARG A 91 -9.73 -6.27 13.09
C ARG A 91 -8.33 -6.37 13.69
N GLY A 92 -8.25 -6.40 15.02
CA GLY A 92 -6.96 -6.49 15.72
C GLY A 92 -6.10 -5.22 15.64
N ARG A 93 -6.69 -4.05 15.35
CA ARG A 93 -5.98 -2.77 15.16
C ARG A 93 -4.99 -2.76 13.99
N HIS A 94 -5.14 -3.69 13.04
CA HIS A 94 -4.33 -3.73 11.83
C HIS A 94 -4.61 -2.48 10.97
N ARG A 95 -3.58 -1.66 10.73
CA ARG A 95 -3.68 -0.45 9.91
C ARG A 95 -3.52 -0.79 8.44
N TYR A 96 -4.25 -0.10 7.58
CA TYR A 96 -4.13 -0.20 6.13
C TYR A 96 -4.61 1.11 5.49
N LEU A 97 -4.22 1.34 4.24
CA LEU A 97 -4.80 2.40 3.41
C LEU A 97 -5.84 1.79 2.47
N GLU A 98 -6.92 2.51 2.23
CA GLU A 98 -7.68 2.40 0.99
C GLU A 98 -7.26 3.54 0.07
N VAL A 99 -6.93 3.20 -1.17
CA VAL A 99 -6.40 4.12 -2.16
C VAL A 99 -7.28 4.07 -3.40
N GLU A 100 -7.81 5.21 -3.80
CA GLU A 100 -8.67 5.35 -4.97
C GLU A 100 -8.28 6.59 -5.78
N PRO A 101 -8.48 6.61 -7.10
CA PRO A 101 -8.16 7.80 -7.88
C PRO A 101 -9.06 8.94 -7.44
N LEU A 102 -8.51 10.16 -7.30
CA LEU A 102 -9.37 11.34 -7.14
C LEU A 102 -10.30 11.47 -8.36
N PRO A 103 -11.55 11.91 -8.17
CA PRO A 103 -12.52 12.12 -9.24
C PRO A 103 -11.93 12.87 -10.44
#